data_AF-K0Y5D2-F1
#
_entry.id   AF-K0Y5D2-F1
#
_cell.length_a   1.000
_cell.length_b   1.000
_cell.length_c   1.000
_cell.angle_alpha   90.00
_cell.angle_beta   90.00
_cell.angle_gamma   90.00
#
_symmetry.space_group_name_H-M   'P 1'
#
loop_
_entity.id
_entity.type
_entity.pdbx_description
1 polymer ?
#
loop_
_entity_poly.entity_id
_entity_poly.type
_entity_poly.pdbx_seq_one_letter_code
_entity_poly.pdbx_strand_id
1 'polypeptide(L)'
;MTDKSIPLTVATMTKEQLDAELRKGYASIKEGKVYSADEVDTLLATEFGILDMRYNKLTNLIPIINPGLSGESGIRAAILYRISPSSEIDSCETVRKLHRHYYGNDIPKSADTIFNAFIPFLDFCRSREFKLGIYKKGKSKKDELALILLNLKYIFYGYGDLKALFDRFFDLMYSFSNLMPVPKYFNGSAYKKGKGTWGLNNDYPSLYYQNLKDKNSQIYNAEEMKQWLDGVMDKYRIREMYELDPPYPISEYYGHDDKKLNNLVIYIEKAIKLIESRFKQGFPIDIV
;
A
#
# COMPACT_ATOMS: atom_id res chain seq x y z
N MET A 1 28.68 -2.43 18.56
CA MET A 1 29.02 -2.45 17.12
C MET A 1 28.83 -3.87 16.66
N THR A 2 27.69 -4.18 16.02
CA THR A 2 27.47 -5.48 15.40
C THR A 2 28.24 -5.50 14.09
N ASP A 3 29.26 -6.34 14.04
CA ASP A 3 30.05 -6.61 12.85
C ASP A 3 29.12 -7.16 11.77
N LYS A 4 28.84 -6.38 10.72
CA LYS A 4 28.12 -6.86 9.54
C LYS A 4 29.10 -7.72 8.74
N SER A 5 29.36 -8.93 9.21
CA SER A 5 30.18 -9.90 8.51
C SER A 5 29.56 -10.17 7.14
N ILE A 6 30.29 -9.83 6.08
CA ILE A 6 29.91 -10.14 4.71
C ILE A 6 29.75 -11.67 4.61
N PRO A 7 28.62 -12.20 4.13
CA PRO A 7 28.44 -13.64 3.99
C PRO A 7 29.57 -14.23 3.14
N LEU A 8 30.23 -15.27 3.67
CA LEU A 8 31.26 -16.00 2.93
C LEU A 8 30.66 -16.55 1.64
N THR A 9 31.30 -16.27 0.51
CA THR A 9 30.86 -16.77 -0.79
C THR A 9 31.46 -18.14 -1.03
N VAL A 10 30.60 -19.16 -1.14
CA VAL A 10 30.99 -20.55 -1.41
C VAL A 10 31.92 -20.67 -2.62
N ALA A 11 31.73 -19.80 -3.63
CA ALA A 11 32.54 -19.75 -4.85
C ALA A 11 34.03 -19.44 -4.61
N THR A 12 34.40 -18.88 -3.46
CA THR A 12 35.79 -18.49 -3.13
C THR A 12 36.43 -19.39 -2.07
N MET A 13 35.69 -20.35 -1.52
CA MET A 13 36.19 -21.21 -0.44
C MET A 13 37.07 -22.33 -0.97
N THR A 14 38.16 -22.61 -0.26
CA THR A 14 38.91 -23.85 -0.42
C THR A 14 38.10 -25.04 0.11
N LYS A 15 38.43 -26.25 -0.33
CA LYS A 15 37.75 -27.48 0.10
C LYS A 15 37.80 -27.64 1.62
N GLU A 16 38.94 -27.35 2.23
CA GLU A 16 39.15 -27.47 3.68
C GLU A 16 38.28 -26.49 4.47
N GLN A 17 38.09 -25.27 3.96
CA GLN A 17 37.20 -24.28 4.57
C GLN A 17 35.73 -24.69 4.44
N LEU A 18 35.33 -25.22 3.28
CA LEU A 18 33.97 -25.72 3.10
C LEU A 18 33.68 -26.90 4.02
N ASP A 19 34.61 -27.86 4.12
CA ASP A 19 34.50 -29.01 5.02
C ASP A 19 34.40 -28.57 6.50
N ALA A 20 35.10 -27.51 6.89
CA ALA A 20 35.01 -26.95 8.23
C ALA A 20 33.63 -26.36 8.53
N GLU A 21 33.04 -25.58 7.61
CA GLU A 21 31.69 -25.02 7.78
C GLU A 21 30.61 -26.11 7.77
N LEU A 22 30.74 -27.12 6.90
CA LEU A 22 29.83 -28.27 6.89
C LEU A 22 29.88 -29.07 8.20
N ARG A 23 31.05 -29.24 8.80
CA ARG A 23 31.18 -29.89 10.12
C ARG A 23 30.48 -29.11 11.23
N LYS A 24 30.53 -27.78 11.21
CA LYS A 24 29.78 -26.93 12.16
C LYS A 24 28.27 -27.15 12.00
N GLY A 25 27.78 -27.15 10.75
CA GLY A 25 26.37 -27.43 10.46
C GLY A 25 25.95 -28.82 10.97
N TYR A 26 26.76 -29.85 10.73
CA TYR A 26 26.49 -31.21 11.17
C TYR A 26 26.47 -31.35 12.71
N ALA A 27 27.38 -30.65 13.41
CA ALA A 27 27.38 -30.59 14.87
C ALA A 27 26.11 -29.92 15.42
N SER A 28 25.70 -28.78 14.86
CA SER A 28 24.45 -28.10 15.23
C SER A 28 23.22 -28.98 15.06
N ILE A 29 23.15 -29.74 13.96
CA ILE A 29 22.05 -30.69 13.72
C ILE A 29 22.04 -31.79 14.80
N LYS A 30 23.21 -32.34 15.14
CA LYS A 30 23.32 -33.36 16.21
C LYS A 30 22.93 -32.83 17.59
N GLU A 31 23.15 -31.55 17.84
CA GLU A 31 22.76 -30.86 19.08
C GLU A 31 21.28 -30.43 19.08
N GLY A 32 20.52 -30.72 18.02
CA GLY A 32 19.11 -30.32 17.91
C GLY A 32 18.90 -28.83 17.66
N LYS A 33 19.96 -28.09 17.30
CA LYS A 33 19.90 -26.68 16.89
C LYS A 33 19.44 -26.58 15.44
N VAL A 34 18.25 -27.08 15.18
CA VAL A 34 17.56 -26.98 13.90
C VAL A 34 16.47 -25.93 14.00
N TYR A 35 16.31 -25.16 12.94
CA TYR A 35 15.26 -24.17 12.82
C TYR A 35 14.23 -24.66 11.82
N SER A 36 12.95 -24.47 12.13
CA SER A 36 11.89 -24.53 11.13
C SER A 36 12.06 -23.40 10.10
N ALA A 37 11.42 -23.56 8.93
CA ALA A 37 11.42 -22.51 7.90
C ALA A 37 10.93 -21.16 8.47
N ASP A 38 9.89 -21.19 9.29
CA ASP A 38 9.29 -19.98 9.88
C ASP A 38 10.23 -19.27 10.88
N GLU A 39 11.03 -20.03 11.64
CA GLU A 39 12.06 -19.48 12.53
C GLU A 39 13.22 -18.87 11.75
N VAL A 40 13.65 -19.51 10.65
CA VAL A 40 14.68 -18.97 9.76
C VAL A 40 14.19 -17.66 9.14
N ASP A 41 12.97 -17.61 8.64
CA ASP A 41 12.40 -16.40 8.02
C ASP A 41 12.30 -15.26 9.04
N THR A 42 11.93 -15.56 10.29
CA THR A 42 11.89 -14.57 11.39
C THR A 42 13.28 -14.03 11.72
N LEU A 43 14.28 -14.91 11.81
CA LEU A 43 15.66 -14.53 12.09
C LEU A 43 16.27 -13.72 10.94
N LEU A 44 16.03 -14.10 9.67
CA LEU A 44 16.52 -13.38 8.51
C LEU A 44 15.86 -12.00 8.34
N ALA A 45 14.56 -11.89 8.66
CA ALA A 45 13.88 -10.60 8.72
C ALA A 45 14.46 -9.70 9.80
N THR A 46 14.80 -10.25 10.96
CA THR A 46 15.37 -9.51 12.10
C THR A 46 16.81 -9.08 11.85
N GLU A 47 17.64 -9.98 11.31
CA GLU A 47 19.09 -9.79 11.20
C GLU A 47 19.48 -9.05 9.91
N PHE A 48 18.77 -9.31 8.81
CA PHE A 48 19.09 -8.78 7.48
C PHE A 48 18.01 -7.87 6.89
N GLY A 49 16.90 -7.65 7.60
CA GLY A 49 15.76 -6.88 7.07
C GLY A 49 15.06 -7.56 5.90
N ILE A 50 15.30 -8.86 5.69
CA ILE A 50 14.67 -9.64 4.63
C ILE A 50 13.25 -9.96 5.08
N LEU A 51 12.31 -9.07 4.79
CA LEU A 51 10.89 -9.32 5.01
C LEU A 51 10.46 -10.50 4.15
N ASP A 52 10.14 -11.62 4.79
CA ASP A 52 9.39 -12.67 4.11
C ASP A 52 7.94 -12.22 3.92
N MET A 53 7.74 -11.55 2.80
CA MET A 53 6.44 -11.07 2.38
C MET A 53 5.48 -12.21 2.00
N ARG A 54 5.94 -13.48 1.97
CA ARG A 54 5.03 -14.64 1.91
C ARG A 54 4.12 -14.64 3.13
N TYR A 55 4.61 -14.25 4.30
CA TYR A 55 3.83 -14.24 5.54
C TYR A 55 3.31 -12.85 5.90
N ASN A 56 4.11 -11.79 5.70
CA ASN A 56 3.70 -10.42 6.04
C ASN A 56 3.34 -9.60 4.80
N LYS A 57 2.04 -9.48 4.53
CA LYS A 57 1.50 -8.76 3.36
C LYS A 57 1.00 -7.35 3.66
N LEU A 58 0.99 -6.99 4.95
CA LEU A 58 0.46 -5.72 5.47
C LEU A 58 1.56 -4.68 5.66
N THR A 59 2.82 -5.05 5.44
CA THR A 59 3.95 -4.12 5.57
C THR A 59 3.89 -3.05 4.50
N ASN A 60 4.13 -1.80 4.92
CA ASN A 60 4.26 -0.67 4.01
C ASN A 60 5.49 -0.85 3.11
N LEU A 61 5.28 -0.88 1.80
CA LEU A 61 6.33 -1.11 0.82
C LEU A 61 7.19 0.13 0.52
N ILE A 62 6.73 1.34 0.87
CA ILE A 62 7.45 2.60 0.63
C ILE A 62 8.90 2.57 1.17
N PRO A 63 9.15 2.27 2.45
CA PRO A 63 10.52 2.25 2.99
C PRO A 63 11.39 1.13 2.39
N ILE A 64 10.78 0.09 1.81
CA ILE A 64 11.49 -1.03 1.19
C ILE A 64 12.02 -0.64 -0.19
N ILE A 65 11.19 0.02 -1.00
CA ILE A 65 11.56 0.41 -2.37
C ILE A 65 12.36 1.71 -2.41
N ASN A 66 12.24 2.54 -1.37
CA ASN A 66 12.98 3.78 -1.24
C ASN A 66 13.73 3.79 0.10
N PRO A 67 14.98 3.28 0.13
CA PRO A 67 15.78 3.24 1.36
C PRO A 67 16.01 4.62 2.01
N GLY A 68 15.90 5.71 1.24
CA GLY A 68 15.95 7.07 1.78
C GLY A 68 14.75 7.44 2.66
N LEU A 69 13.69 6.63 2.65
CA LEU A 69 12.52 6.73 3.51
C LEU A 69 12.50 5.61 4.57
N SER A 70 13.63 4.94 4.82
CA SER A 70 13.74 3.92 5.86
C SER A 70 13.33 4.50 7.23
N GLY A 71 12.47 3.77 7.94
CA GLY A 71 11.93 4.18 9.24
C GLY A 71 10.71 5.11 9.17
N GLU A 72 10.31 5.59 7.99
CA GLU A 72 9.06 6.33 7.83
C GLU A 72 7.86 5.38 7.68
N SER A 73 6.71 5.79 8.21
CA SER A 73 5.44 5.05 8.12
C SER A 73 4.23 5.99 8.06
N GLY A 74 3.06 5.41 7.85
CA GLY A 74 1.76 6.08 7.90
C GLY A 74 1.65 7.33 7.02
N ILE A 75 1.05 8.38 7.58
CA ILE A 75 0.84 9.66 6.88
C ILE A 75 2.18 10.24 6.38
N ARG A 76 3.24 10.12 7.17
CA ARG A 76 4.55 10.70 6.81
C ARG A 76 5.15 10.00 5.61
N ALA A 77 5.24 8.66 5.63
CA ALA A 77 5.73 7.90 4.49
C ALA A 77 4.89 8.18 3.23
N ALA A 78 3.56 8.20 3.36
CA ALA A 78 2.65 8.48 2.26
C ALA A 78 2.88 9.87 1.63
N ILE A 79 3.05 10.91 2.46
CA ILE A 79 3.32 12.26 1.95
C ILE A 79 4.71 12.32 1.30
N LEU A 80 5.75 11.82 1.98
CA LEU A 80 7.12 11.85 1.48
C LEU A 80 7.26 11.11 0.15
N TYR A 81 6.62 9.96 0.01
CA TYR A 81 6.56 9.19 -1.24
C TYR A 81 5.97 9.99 -2.41
N ARG A 82 5.03 10.91 -2.14
CA ARG A 82 4.34 11.72 -3.15
C ARG A 82 5.06 13.02 -3.51
N ILE A 83 5.90 13.57 -2.63
CA ILE A 83 6.58 14.85 -2.86
C ILE A 83 8.05 14.68 -3.26
N SER A 84 8.66 13.55 -2.93
CA SER A 84 10.03 13.20 -3.30
C SER A 84 10.05 12.38 -4.59
N PRO A 85 11.10 12.47 -5.42
CA PRO A 85 11.33 11.49 -6.48
C PRO A 85 11.35 10.09 -5.87
N SER A 86 10.45 9.23 -6.33
CA SER A 86 10.29 7.87 -5.81
C SER A 86 10.19 6.90 -6.96
N SER A 87 10.82 5.74 -6.80
CA SER A 87 10.57 4.59 -7.66
C SER A 87 9.16 4.07 -7.38
N GLU A 88 8.46 3.66 -8.43
CA GLU A 88 7.14 3.06 -8.29
C GLU A 88 7.23 1.71 -7.56
N ILE A 89 6.22 1.36 -6.76
CA ILE A 89 6.23 0.13 -5.94
C ILE A 89 6.44 -1.12 -6.81
N ASP A 90 5.84 -1.14 -8.00
CA ASP A 90 5.92 -2.25 -8.93
C ASP A 90 7.26 -2.34 -9.68
N SER A 91 8.15 -1.35 -9.55
CA SER A 91 9.53 -1.44 -10.04
C SER A 91 10.42 -2.35 -9.17
N CYS A 92 10.00 -2.66 -7.94
CA CYS A 92 10.77 -3.49 -7.02
C CYS A 92 10.76 -4.98 -7.38
N GLU A 93 11.93 -5.60 -7.50
CA GLU A 93 12.07 -7.01 -7.85
C GLU A 93 11.42 -7.94 -6.81
N THR A 94 11.55 -7.64 -5.51
CA THR A 94 10.90 -8.42 -4.45
C THR A 94 9.37 -8.40 -4.61
N VAL A 95 8.80 -7.24 -4.91
CA VAL A 95 7.37 -7.08 -5.16
C VAL A 95 6.94 -7.88 -6.40
N ARG A 96 7.73 -7.83 -7.48
CA ARG A 96 7.48 -8.62 -8.72
C ARG A 96 7.50 -10.13 -8.48
N LYS A 97 8.52 -10.64 -7.76
CA LYS A 97 8.61 -12.06 -7.40
C LYS A 97 7.43 -12.52 -6.55
N LEU A 98 7.06 -11.72 -5.55
CA LEU A 98 5.95 -12.02 -4.67
C LEU A 98 4.62 -12.02 -5.42
N HIS A 99 4.41 -11.05 -6.31
CA HIS A 99 3.26 -11.03 -7.18
C HIS A 99 3.17 -12.30 -8.04
N ARG A 100 4.27 -12.69 -8.71
CA ARG A 100 4.31 -13.91 -9.52
C ARG A 100 3.98 -15.15 -8.70
N HIS A 101 4.50 -15.22 -7.48
CA HIS A 101 4.19 -16.30 -6.54
C HIS A 101 2.70 -16.38 -6.17
N TYR A 102 2.04 -15.24 -5.93
CA TYR A 102 0.64 -15.21 -5.50
C TYR A 102 -0.40 -15.29 -6.62
N TYR A 103 -0.06 -14.82 -7.81
CA TYR A 103 -1.02 -14.67 -8.91
C TYR A 103 -0.69 -15.53 -10.14
N GLY A 104 0.48 -16.18 -10.16
CA GLY A 104 0.92 -17.06 -11.25
C GLY A 104 1.40 -16.34 -12.51
N ASN A 105 1.46 -15.00 -12.48
CA ASN A 105 1.86 -14.18 -13.63
C ASN A 105 2.68 -12.96 -13.23
N ASP A 106 3.39 -12.39 -14.20
CA ASP A 106 4.12 -11.14 -14.02
C ASP A 106 3.18 -9.96 -13.77
N ILE A 107 3.72 -8.97 -13.07
CA ILE A 107 3.07 -7.67 -12.96
C ILE A 107 3.00 -7.05 -14.37
N PRO A 108 1.80 -6.78 -14.93
CA PRO A 108 1.62 -6.05 -16.17
C PRO A 108 2.26 -4.66 -16.07
N LYS A 109 2.45 -3.99 -17.22
CA LYS A 109 3.07 -2.65 -17.30
C LYS A 109 2.30 -1.50 -16.59
N SER A 110 1.35 -1.82 -15.72
CA SER A 110 0.46 -0.88 -15.02
C SER A 110 0.00 -1.53 -13.70
N ALA A 111 0.89 -1.71 -12.73
CA ALA A 111 0.45 -2.06 -11.38
C ALA A 111 0.10 -0.81 -10.59
N ASP A 112 -1.00 -0.89 -9.85
CA ASP A 112 -1.39 0.21 -8.99
C ASP A 112 -2.19 -0.31 -7.78
N THR A 113 -2.51 0.59 -6.87
CA THR A 113 -3.30 0.31 -5.68
C THR A 113 -4.78 0.40 -6.00
N ILE A 114 -5.52 -0.69 -5.73
CA ILE A 114 -6.94 -0.75 -6.06
C ILE A 114 -7.77 0.18 -5.17
N PHE A 115 -7.32 0.34 -3.92
CA PHE A 115 -7.86 1.29 -2.97
C PHE A 115 -6.85 2.43 -2.76
N ASN A 116 -7.11 3.61 -3.32
CA ASN A 116 -6.26 4.80 -3.17
C ASN A 116 -7.08 6.02 -2.71
N ALA A 117 -7.72 5.91 -1.54
CA ALA A 117 -8.59 6.96 -1.03
C ALA A 117 -7.80 8.06 -0.28
N PHE A 118 -6.99 8.83 -1.00
CA PHE A 118 -6.21 9.94 -0.41
C PHE A 118 -7.05 11.21 -0.19
N ILE A 119 -8.18 11.35 -0.89
CA ILE A 119 -9.07 12.52 -0.84
C ILE A 119 -9.66 12.77 0.56
N PRO A 120 -10.22 11.76 1.28
CA PRO A 120 -10.71 11.97 2.65
C PRO A 120 -9.66 12.58 3.60
N PHE A 121 -8.41 12.13 3.50
CA PHE A 121 -7.30 12.67 4.28
C PHE A 121 -7.02 14.14 3.94
N LEU A 122 -6.96 14.47 2.66
CA LEU A 122 -6.75 15.85 2.20
C LEU A 122 -7.86 16.78 2.62
N ASP A 123 -9.12 16.36 2.49
CA ASP A 123 -10.27 17.17 2.83
C ASP A 123 -10.29 17.48 4.33
N PHE A 124 -10.00 16.49 5.17
CA PHE A 124 -9.82 16.69 6.60
C PHE A 124 -8.69 17.70 6.85
N CYS A 125 -7.50 17.48 6.29
CA CYS A 125 -6.36 18.38 6.48
C CYS A 125 -6.67 19.82 6.06
N ARG A 126 -7.27 20.02 4.88
CA ARG A 126 -7.68 21.35 4.38
C ARG A 126 -8.68 22.04 5.30
N SER A 127 -9.64 21.30 5.83
CA SER A 127 -10.58 21.80 6.84
C SER A 127 -9.85 22.34 8.07
N ARG A 128 -8.87 21.57 8.57
CA ARG A 128 -8.08 21.95 9.74
C ARG A 128 -7.16 23.13 9.44
N GLU A 129 -6.46 23.12 8.30
CA GLU A 129 -5.62 24.23 7.85
C GLU A 129 -6.44 25.53 7.72
N PHE A 130 -7.69 25.45 7.25
CA PHE A 130 -8.58 26.60 7.17
C PHE A 130 -8.90 27.15 8.55
N LYS A 131 -9.26 26.29 9.51
CA LYS A 131 -9.51 26.69 10.92
C LYS A 131 -8.28 27.29 11.60
N LEU A 132 -7.10 26.80 11.24
CA LEU A 132 -5.83 27.29 11.78
C LEU A 132 -5.36 28.59 11.09
N GLY A 133 -6.06 29.08 10.06
CA GLY A 133 -5.66 30.27 9.31
C GLY A 133 -4.41 30.09 8.46
N ILE A 134 -3.99 28.85 8.18
CA ILE A 134 -2.78 28.53 7.39
C ILE A 134 -3.12 28.09 5.96
N TYR A 135 -4.38 27.75 5.68
CA TYR A 135 -4.80 27.34 4.35
C TYR A 135 -4.63 28.48 3.33
N LYS A 136 -3.98 28.18 2.21
CA LYS A 136 -3.83 29.10 1.08
C LYS A 136 -4.21 28.41 -0.22
N LYS A 137 -5.25 28.93 -0.88
CA LYS A 137 -5.72 28.44 -2.19
C LYS A 137 -4.64 28.65 -3.26
N GLY A 138 -4.60 27.74 -4.24
CA GLY A 138 -3.75 27.87 -5.43
C GLY A 138 -2.31 27.40 -5.26
N LYS A 139 -1.98 26.69 -4.17
CA LYS A 139 -0.69 26.01 -4.02
C LYS A 139 -0.55 24.86 -5.02
N SER A 140 0.69 24.56 -5.40
CA SER A 140 0.97 23.30 -6.09
C SER A 140 0.63 22.13 -5.17
N LYS A 141 0.35 20.96 -5.76
CA LYS A 141 0.04 19.76 -4.97
C LYS A 141 1.17 19.39 -4.02
N LYS A 142 2.41 19.56 -4.47
CA LYS A 142 3.62 19.29 -3.69
C LYS A 142 3.72 20.22 -2.47
N ASP A 143 3.47 21.52 -2.67
CA ASP A 143 3.54 22.50 -1.57
C ASP A 143 2.41 22.31 -0.56
N GLU A 144 1.21 21.93 -1.01
CA GLU A 144 0.10 21.57 -0.13
C GLU A 144 0.48 20.39 0.78
N LEU A 145 1.01 19.31 0.21
CA LEU A 145 1.43 18.14 0.98
C LEU A 145 2.57 18.45 1.94
N ALA A 146 3.54 19.29 1.53
CA ALA A 146 4.63 19.73 2.39
C ALA A 146 4.12 20.57 3.57
N LEU A 147 3.14 21.46 3.35
CA LEU A 147 2.54 22.24 4.42
C LEU A 147 1.80 21.36 5.43
N ILE A 148 1.01 20.39 4.95
CA ILE A 148 0.34 19.41 5.79
C ILE A 148 1.35 18.67 6.66
N LEU A 149 2.44 18.18 6.05
CA LEU A 149 3.50 17.46 6.76
C LEU A 149 4.12 18.28 7.90
N LEU A 150 4.41 19.55 7.65
CA LEU A 150 4.95 20.48 8.65
C LEU A 150 3.97 20.77 9.80
N ASN A 151 2.67 20.65 9.54
CA ASN A 151 1.62 21.03 10.49
C ASN A 151 0.83 19.85 11.06
N LEU A 152 1.26 18.59 10.85
CA LEU A 152 0.53 17.40 11.31
C LEU A 152 0.13 17.46 12.79
N LYS A 153 1.03 17.97 13.66
CA LYS A 153 0.75 18.13 15.09
C LYS A 153 -0.47 19.01 15.35
N TYR A 154 -0.60 20.11 14.62
CA TYR A 154 -1.70 21.07 14.80
C TYR A 154 -2.97 20.63 14.08
N ILE A 155 -2.84 20.02 12.89
CA ILE A 155 -3.96 19.46 12.14
C ILE A 155 -4.68 18.40 12.96
N PHE A 156 -3.94 17.51 13.61
CA PHE A 156 -4.49 16.41 14.42
C PHE A 156 -4.58 16.73 15.92
N TYR A 157 -4.44 17.99 16.33
CA TYR A 157 -4.65 18.35 17.73
C TYR A 157 -6.10 18.09 18.15
N GLY A 158 -6.30 17.18 19.11
CA GLY A 158 -7.63 16.69 19.53
C GLY A 158 -8.21 15.56 18.66
N TYR A 159 -7.47 15.06 17.66
CA TYR A 159 -7.90 13.99 16.74
C TYR A 159 -6.86 12.85 16.68
N GLY A 160 -6.29 12.49 17.83
CA GLY A 160 -5.23 11.46 17.93
C GLY A 160 -5.65 10.10 17.35
N ASP A 161 -6.87 9.66 17.67
CA ASP A 161 -7.38 8.37 17.18
C ASP A 161 -7.57 8.37 15.66
N LEU A 162 -8.11 9.46 15.11
CA LEU A 162 -8.23 9.61 13.65
C LEU A 162 -6.86 9.64 12.98
N LYS A 163 -5.85 10.28 13.61
CA LYS A 163 -4.48 10.24 13.10
C LYS A 163 -3.95 8.81 13.04
N ALA A 164 -4.13 8.04 14.12
CA ALA A 164 -3.69 6.65 14.18
C ALA A 164 -4.40 5.78 13.12
N LEU A 165 -5.70 6.01 12.89
CA LEU A 165 -6.43 5.37 11.80
C LEU A 165 -5.85 5.72 10.44
N PHE A 166 -5.56 7.00 10.15
CA PHE A 166 -4.92 7.38 8.90
C PHE A 166 -3.51 6.81 8.74
N ASP A 167 -2.71 6.78 9.81
CA ASP A 167 -1.38 6.16 9.76
C ASP A 167 -1.49 4.68 9.38
N ARG A 168 -2.36 3.93 10.06
CA ARG A 168 -2.59 2.52 9.74
C ARG A 168 -3.12 2.33 8.33
N PHE A 169 -4.09 3.16 7.93
CA PHE A 169 -4.67 3.11 6.60
C PHE A 169 -3.62 3.34 5.52
N PHE A 170 -2.71 4.31 5.69
CA PHE A 170 -1.66 4.57 4.71
C PHE A 170 -0.60 3.47 4.65
N ASP A 171 -0.23 2.87 5.79
CA ASP A 171 0.66 1.71 5.77
C ASP A 171 0.06 0.56 4.94
N LEU A 172 -1.23 0.31 5.11
CA LEU A 172 -1.97 -0.71 4.38
C LEU A 172 -2.20 -0.35 2.91
N MET A 173 -2.45 0.93 2.60
CA MET A 173 -2.68 1.41 1.25
C MET A 173 -1.47 1.13 0.34
N TYR A 174 -0.26 1.19 0.89
CA TYR A 174 0.99 0.87 0.19
C TYR A 174 1.55 -0.50 0.53
N SER A 175 0.72 -1.40 1.06
CA SER A 175 1.11 -2.78 1.33
C SER A 175 0.89 -3.68 0.12
N PHE A 176 1.54 -4.84 0.13
CA PHE A 176 1.26 -5.87 -0.88
C PHE A 176 -0.21 -6.30 -0.86
N SER A 177 -0.86 -6.22 0.31
CA SER A 177 -2.28 -6.52 0.41
C SER A 177 -3.18 -5.58 -0.39
N ASN A 178 -2.69 -4.43 -0.84
CA ASN A 178 -3.46 -3.48 -1.64
C ASN A 178 -2.89 -3.24 -3.05
N LEU A 179 -1.66 -3.68 -3.30
CA LEU A 179 -1.03 -3.60 -4.63
C LEU A 179 -1.66 -4.64 -5.55
N MET A 180 -2.22 -4.19 -6.69
CA MET A 180 -2.80 -5.08 -7.68
C MET A 180 -2.49 -4.65 -9.11
N PRO A 181 -2.11 -5.60 -9.98
CA PRO A 181 -2.00 -5.29 -11.39
C PRO A 181 -3.38 -4.95 -11.96
N VAL A 182 -3.48 -3.80 -12.61
CA VAL A 182 -4.70 -3.35 -13.28
C VAL A 182 -4.42 -3.18 -14.77
N PRO A 183 -5.44 -3.21 -15.64
CA PRO A 183 -5.24 -2.92 -17.05
C PRO A 183 -4.68 -1.51 -17.23
N LYS A 184 -3.93 -1.30 -18.32
CA LYS A 184 -3.38 0.01 -18.66
C LYS A 184 -4.52 1.05 -18.75
N TYR A 185 -4.33 2.21 -18.11
CA TYR A 185 -5.31 3.30 -18.00
C TYR A 185 -6.51 3.02 -17.09
N PHE A 186 -6.47 1.99 -16.24
CA PHE A 186 -7.47 1.80 -15.19
C PHE A 186 -7.63 3.04 -14.31
N ASN A 187 -6.51 3.64 -13.88
CA ASN A 187 -6.47 4.92 -13.14
C ASN A 187 -6.46 6.16 -14.05
N GLY A 188 -6.80 5.98 -15.33
CA GLY A 188 -6.80 7.06 -16.31
C GLY A 188 -5.40 7.57 -16.67
N SER A 189 -5.36 8.77 -17.22
CA SER A 189 -4.17 9.56 -17.52
C SER A 189 -4.58 11.03 -17.68
N ALA A 190 -3.62 11.91 -18.03
CA ALA A 190 -3.92 13.30 -18.34
C ALA A 190 -5.00 13.50 -19.43
N TYR A 191 -5.23 12.49 -20.28
CA TYR A 191 -6.16 12.57 -21.41
C TYR A 191 -7.23 11.48 -21.40
N LYS A 192 -7.23 10.59 -20.40
CA LYS A 192 -8.14 9.45 -20.31
C LYS A 192 -8.76 9.41 -18.93
N LYS A 193 -10.09 9.44 -18.86
CA LYS A 193 -10.77 9.27 -17.57
C LYS A 193 -10.67 7.81 -17.13
N GLY A 194 -10.34 7.62 -15.86
CA GLY A 194 -10.32 6.33 -15.17
C GLY A 194 -10.67 6.49 -13.69
N LYS A 195 -10.28 5.53 -12.87
CA LYS A 195 -10.34 5.67 -11.40
C LYS A 195 -9.37 6.79 -10.98
N GLY A 196 -9.81 7.64 -10.06
CA GLY A 196 -9.09 8.87 -9.67
C GLY A 196 -9.51 10.12 -10.44
N THR A 197 -10.45 10.01 -11.39
CA THR A 197 -10.94 11.19 -12.11
C THR A 197 -11.68 12.12 -11.15
N TRP A 198 -11.15 13.34 -11.00
CA TRP A 198 -11.71 14.36 -10.12
C TRP A 198 -13.12 14.76 -10.55
N GLY A 199 -14.02 14.89 -9.58
CA GLY A 199 -15.43 15.24 -9.80
C GLY A 199 -16.29 14.11 -10.38
N LEU A 200 -15.69 12.96 -10.69
CA LEU A 200 -16.40 11.79 -11.22
C LEU A 200 -16.42 10.64 -10.20
N ASN A 201 -15.25 10.21 -9.73
CA ASN A 201 -15.14 9.16 -8.70
C ASN A 201 -14.13 9.48 -7.59
N ASN A 202 -13.24 10.47 -7.74
CA ASN A 202 -12.31 10.90 -6.69
C ASN A 202 -11.52 9.74 -6.04
N ASP A 203 -11.14 8.73 -6.85
CA ASP A 203 -10.46 7.49 -6.44
C ASP A 203 -11.29 6.52 -5.58
N TYR A 204 -12.57 6.79 -5.31
CA TYR A 204 -13.45 5.85 -4.62
C TYR A 204 -13.78 4.65 -5.53
N PRO A 205 -13.41 3.41 -5.14
CA PRO A 205 -13.61 2.24 -6.00
C PRO A 205 -15.09 1.99 -6.33
N SER A 206 -15.99 2.14 -5.35
CA SER A 206 -17.43 1.98 -5.52
C SER A 206 -18.00 2.89 -6.60
N LEU A 207 -17.65 4.17 -6.57
CA LEU A 207 -18.09 5.13 -7.59
C LEU A 207 -17.46 4.85 -8.95
N TYR A 208 -16.18 4.48 -9.01
CA TYR A 208 -15.57 4.08 -10.27
C TYR A 208 -16.33 2.90 -10.90
N TYR A 209 -16.67 1.87 -10.12
CA TYR A 209 -17.43 0.73 -10.63
C TYR A 209 -18.84 1.09 -11.08
N GLN A 210 -19.51 2.01 -10.39
CA GLN A 210 -20.79 2.57 -10.85
C GLN A 210 -20.61 3.32 -12.18
N ASN A 211 -19.57 4.15 -12.30
CA ASN A 211 -19.30 4.93 -13.50
C ASN A 211 -18.99 4.05 -14.72
N LEU A 212 -18.44 2.85 -14.55
CA LEU A 212 -18.24 1.91 -15.65
C LEU A 212 -19.56 1.48 -16.34
N LYS A 213 -20.70 1.60 -15.64
CA LYS A 213 -22.03 1.32 -16.20
C LYS A 213 -22.69 2.58 -16.78
N ASP A 214 -22.18 3.76 -16.46
CA ASP A 214 -22.72 5.04 -16.91
C ASP A 214 -22.11 5.43 -18.26
N LYS A 215 -22.96 5.47 -19.29
CA LYS A 215 -22.57 5.87 -20.66
C LYS A 215 -22.07 7.32 -20.74
N ASN A 216 -22.44 8.17 -19.78
CA ASN A 216 -22.03 9.57 -19.74
C ASN A 216 -20.72 9.80 -18.97
N SER A 217 -20.20 8.77 -18.29
CA SER A 217 -18.97 8.89 -17.49
C SER A 217 -17.73 9.20 -18.33
N GLN A 218 -17.75 8.79 -19.61
CA GLN A 218 -16.63 8.88 -20.55
C GLN A 218 -15.35 8.20 -20.03
N ILE A 219 -15.50 7.19 -19.15
CA ILE A 219 -14.37 6.36 -18.72
C ILE A 219 -13.79 5.64 -19.95
N TYR A 220 -12.46 5.69 -20.09
CA TYR A 220 -11.77 5.07 -21.21
C TYR A 220 -11.91 3.54 -21.13
N ASN A 221 -12.35 2.91 -22.22
CA ASN A 221 -12.60 1.46 -22.31
C ASN A 221 -13.48 0.94 -21.17
N ALA A 222 -14.57 1.66 -20.85
CA ALA A 222 -15.42 1.35 -19.68
C ALA A 222 -15.97 -0.09 -19.71
N GLU A 223 -16.36 -0.59 -20.88
CA GLU A 223 -16.91 -1.95 -21.02
C GLU A 223 -15.85 -3.01 -20.75
N GLU A 224 -14.65 -2.88 -21.34
CA GLU A 224 -13.55 -3.81 -21.13
C GLU A 224 -13.03 -3.76 -19.68
N MET A 225 -12.95 -2.56 -19.10
CA MET A 225 -12.58 -2.38 -17.69
C MET A 225 -13.59 -3.03 -16.76
N LYS A 226 -14.89 -2.95 -17.09
CA LYS A 226 -15.95 -3.60 -16.34
C LYS A 226 -15.87 -5.12 -16.44
N GLN A 227 -15.74 -5.65 -17.65
CA GLN A 227 -15.61 -7.09 -17.88
C GLN A 227 -14.38 -7.65 -17.14
N TRP A 228 -13.25 -6.95 -17.22
CA TRP A 228 -12.06 -7.32 -16.47
C TRP A 228 -12.30 -7.30 -14.95
N LEU A 229 -12.83 -6.19 -14.44
CA LEU A 229 -13.02 -6.00 -13.01
C LEU A 229 -13.99 -7.06 -12.45
N ASP A 230 -15.13 -7.28 -13.10
CA ASP A 230 -16.09 -8.34 -12.75
C ASP A 230 -15.42 -9.73 -12.72
N GLY A 231 -14.55 -10.02 -13.71
CA GLY A 231 -13.84 -11.30 -13.81
C GLY A 231 -12.76 -11.51 -12.73
N VAL A 232 -12.27 -10.45 -12.10
CA VAL A 232 -11.23 -10.54 -11.06
C VAL A 232 -11.73 -10.25 -9.64
N MET A 233 -12.95 -9.74 -9.44
CA MET A 233 -13.43 -9.31 -8.13
C MET A 233 -13.28 -10.37 -7.04
N ASP A 234 -13.71 -11.60 -7.35
CA ASP A 234 -13.67 -12.71 -6.39
C ASP A 234 -12.26 -13.30 -6.28
N LYS A 235 -11.55 -13.47 -7.42
CA LYS A 235 -10.15 -13.91 -7.44
C LYS A 235 -9.27 -13.01 -6.57
N TYR A 236 -9.51 -11.71 -6.64
CA TYR A 236 -8.74 -10.71 -5.91
C TYR A 236 -9.34 -10.39 -4.54
N ARG A 237 -10.53 -10.90 -4.20
CA ARG A 237 -11.24 -10.64 -2.93
C ARG A 237 -11.41 -9.15 -2.65
N ILE A 238 -11.89 -8.42 -3.66
CA ILE A 238 -12.03 -6.95 -3.65
C ILE A 238 -13.48 -6.50 -3.74
N ARG A 239 -14.44 -7.41 -3.87
CA ARG A 239 -15.87 -7.09 -4.03
C ARG A 239 -16.37 -6.09 -2.98
N GLU A 240 -16.12 -6.37 -1.71
CA GLU A 240 -16.52 -5.49 -0.60
C GLU A 240 -15.83 -4.11 -0.64
N MET A 241 -14.61 -4.00 -1.20
CA MET A 241 -13.95 -2.70 -1.42
C MET A 241 -14.66 -1.85 -2.47
N TYR A 242 -15.29 -2.49 -3.45
CA TYR A 242 -16.12 -1.85 -4.48
C TYR A 242 -17.57 -1.62 -4.03
N GLU A 243 -17.93 -2.07 -2.85
CA GLU A 243 -19.21 -1.80 -2.19
C GLU A 243 -19.07 -0.74 -1.08
N LEU A 244 -17.83 -0.35 -0.73
CA LEU A 244 -17.58 0.65 0.28
C LEU A 244 -17.92 2.05 -0.23
N ASP A 245 -19.01 2.61 0.29
CA ASP A 245 -19.43 3.98 -0.03
C ASP A 245 -18.42 5.03 0.46
N PRO A 246 -18.27 6.16 -0.27
CA PRO A 246 -17.52 7.30 0.22
C PRO A 246 -18.06 7.80 1.57
N PRO A 247 -17.22 8.43 2.43
CA PRO A 247 -17.65 8.94 3.73
C PRO A 247 -18.68 10.08 3.63
N TYR A 248 -18.80 10.70 2.45
CA TYR A 248 -19.75 11.75 2.12
C TYR A 248 -19.86 11.90 0.59
N PRO A 249 -20.92 12.54 0.05
CA PRO A 249 -21.07 12.73 -1.39
C PRO A 249 -19.85 13.41 -2.04
N ILE A 250 -19.46 12.99 -3.24
CA ILE A 250 -18.27 13.53 -3.93
C ILE A 250 -18.39 14.98 -4.40
N SER A 251 -19.62 15.50 -4.46
CA SER A 251 -19.90 16.93 -4.67
C SER A 251 -19.59 17.76 -3.42
N GLU A 252 -19.38 17.12 -2.28
CA GLU A 252 -19.09 17.74 -1.00
C GLU A 252 -17.65 17.44 -0.56
N TYR A 253 -17.16 18.25 0.38
CA TYR A 253 -15.91 18.02 1.11
C TYR A 253 -16.21 17.73 2.58
N TYR A 254 -15.20 17.35 3.38
CA TYR A 254 -15.32 17.20 4.84
C TYR A 254 -16.01 18.39 5.52
N GLY A 255 -15.80 19.61 5.00
CA GLY A 255 -16.49 20.82 5.45
C GLY A 255 -15.71 21.59 6.51
N HIS A 256 -16.38 22.50 7.23
CA HIS A 256 -15.76 23.38 8.24
C HIS A 256 -16.15 23.02 9.68
N ASP A 257 -16.88 21.94 9.89
CA ASP A 257 -17.27 21.42 11.20
C ASP A 257 -17.09 19.90 11.26
N ASP A 258 -17.35 19.30 12.41
CA ASP A 258 -17.11 17.87 12.64
C ASP A 258 -18.35 17.00 12.39
N LYS A 259 -19.39 17.52 11.72
CA LYS A 259 -20.62 16.75 11.44
C LYS A 259 -20.34 15.47 10.64
N LYS A 260 -19.26 15.45 9.85
CA LYS A 260 -18.84 14.32 9.02
C LYS A 260 -17.73 13.47 9.64
N LEU A 261 -17.26 13.80 10.85
CA LEU A 261 -16.16 13.10 11.51
C LEU A 261 -16.46 11.62 11.68
N ASN A 262 -17.64 11.28 12.19
CA ASN A 262 -18.03 9.89 12.44
C ASN A 262 -18.07 9.06 11.14
N ASN A 263 -18.61 9.63 10.06
CA ASN A 263 -18.64 8.95 8.76
C ASN A 263 -17.22 8.72 8.21
N LEU A 264 -16.34 9.71 8.36
CA LEU A 264 -14.93 9.59 7.98
C LEU A 264 -14.22 8.47 8.77
N VAL A 265 -14.42 8.43 10.09
CA VAL A 265 -13.85 7.39 10.96
C VAL A 265 -14.34 6.01 10.52
N ILE A 266 -15.66 5.82 10.39
CA ILE A 266 -16.26 4.54 9.97
C ILE A 266 -15.73 4.10 8.60
N TYR A 267 -15.59 5.03 7.66
CA TYR A 267 -15.05 4.73 6.33
C TYR A 267 -13.62 4.20 6.41
N ILE A 268 -12.74 4.87 7.16
CA ILE A 268 -11.33 4.47 7.30
C ILE A 268 -11.23 3.12 8.02
N GLU A 269 -11.99 2.92 9.09
CA GLU A 269 -12.02 1.63 9.80
C GLU A 269 -12.46 0.48 8.91
N LYS A 270 -13.50 0.66 8.10
CA LYS A 270 -13.95 -0.34 7.13
C LYS A 270 -12.87 -0.59 6.08
N ALA A 271 -12.27 0.45 5.52
CA ALA A 271 -11.19 0.31 4.53
C ALA A 271 -10.00 -0.48 5.09
N ILE A 272 -9.56 -0.17 6.31
CA ILE A 272 -8.51 -0.92 7.02
C ILE A 272 -8.88 -2.39 7.14
N LYS A 273 -10.08 -2.69 7.66
CA LYS A 273 -10.55 -4.08 7.86
C LYS A 273 -10.59 -4.87 6.55
N LEU A 274 -11.03 -4.23 5.46
CA LEU A 274 -11.09 -4.86 4.14
C LEU A 274 -9.69 -5.22 3.62
N ILE A 275 -8.71 -4.30 3.72
CA ILE A 275 -7.34 -4.57 3.28
C ILE A 275 -6.70 -5.67 4.15
N GLU A 276 -6.89 -5.61 5.47
CA GLU A 276 -6.30 -6.59 6.39
C GLU A 276 -6.89 -8.00 6.24
N SER A 277 -8.18 -8.11 5.92
CA SER A 277 -8.88 -9.39 5.82
C SER A 277 -8.60 -10.10 4.51
N ARG A 278 -8.18 -9.37 3.48
CA ARG A 278 -7.98 -9.86 2.12
C ARG A 278 -7.10 -11.12 2.03
N PHE A 279 -6.06 -11.20 2.85
CA PHE A 279 -5.12 -12.32 2.86
C PHE A 279 -5.17 -13.22 4.11
N LYS A 280 -5.99 -12.90 5.12
CA LYS A 280 -6.15 -13.73 6.33
C LYS A 280 -6.93 -15.01 6.06
N GLN A 281 -7.83 -15.01 5.07
CA GLN A 281 -8.74 -16.13 4.81
C GLN A 281 -8.12 -17.21 3.90
N GLY A 282 -6.84 -17.56 4.07
CA GLY A 282 -6.18 -18.61 3.26
C GLY A 282 -6.22 -18.29 1.76
N PHE A 283 -5.21 -17.60 1.24
CA PHE A 283 -5.05 -17.55 -0.21
C PHE A 283 -4.89 -18.99 -0.71
N PRO A 284 -5.65 -19.48 -1.69
CA PRO A 284 -5.34 -20.75 -2.31
C PRO A 284 -3.93 -20.60 -2.90
N ILE A 285 -2.96 -21.25 -2.25
CA ILE A 285 -1.74 -21.62 -2.92
C ILE A 285 -2.20 -22.74 -3.84
N ASP A 286 -2.58 -22.40 -5.06
CA ASP A 286 -2.66 -23.42 -6.10
C ASP A 286 -1.23 -23.94 -6.24
N ILE A 287 -1.02 -25.12 -5.67
CA ILE A 287 0.22 -25.88 -5.79
C ILE A 287 0.28 -26.32 -7.27
N VAL A 288 0.97 -25.54 -8.09
CA VAL A 288 1.53 -26.01 -9.38
C VAL A 288 2.91 -25.40 -9.59
#